data_AF-A0A2E3F1Z6-F1
#
_entry.id   AF-A0A2E3F1Z6-F1
#
_cell.length_a   1.000
_cell.length_b   1.000
_cell.length_c   1.000
_cell.angle_alpha   90.00
_cell.angle_beta   90.00
_cell.angle_gamma   90.00
#
_symmetry.space_group_name_H-M   'P 1'
#
loop_
_entity.id
_entity.type
_entity.pdbx_description
1 polymer ?
#
loop_
_entity_poly.entity_id
_entity_poly.type
_entity_poly.pdbx_seq_one_letter_code
_entity_poly.pdbx_strand_id
1 'polypeptide(L)'
;MRTLIFELLKLNSKNYMIYANALFLLVLLSVDFVSPLTVVMAYFLESIIIGIFNVLKMARCIQYTNKQEGGGLGNYSILIFFIFHYGFFIAIQSIFAFSFFEIEGSTFFTDGFALLKNYKALLDLEGMWLLIASIIFTNLLAFIMNFLAEKRYEHFTANELMSKPYLRIFVQQFVVILSGFFLVFLKAGMVAAVILIAFRLVLDLILIGLRENSEVLDRFAAWYADKNEQMSFEKVKKQLLLFTE
;
A
#
# COMPACT_ATOMS: atom_id res chain seq x y z
N MET A 1 15.96 -12.38 15.69
CA MET A 1 14.81 -12.13 14.79
C MET A 1 13.46 -12.35 15.47
N ARG A 2 13.22 -13.49 16.13
CA ARG A 2 11.91 -13.83 16.75
C ARG A 2 11.44 -12.86 17.84
N THR A 3 12.33 -12.45 18.74
CA THR A 3 12.07 -11.43 19.78
C THR A 3 11.78 -10.05 19.19
N LEU A 4 12.48 -9.72 18.10
CA LEU A 4 12.39 -8.45 17.38
C LEU A 4 11.02 -8.29 16.70
N ILE A 5 10.49 -9.36 16.10
CA ILE A 5 9.13 -9.39 15.53
C ILE A 5 8.08 -9.18 16.62
N PHE A 6 8.27 -9.78 17.80
CA PHE A 6 7.32 -9.66 18.90
C PHE A 6 7.27 -8.23 19.48
N GLU A 7 8.42 -7.55 19.53
CA GLU A 7 8.49 -6.13 19.91
C GLU A 7 7.78 -5.21 18.91
N LEU A 8 7.92 -5.48 17.60
CA LEU A 8 7.26 -4.73 16.53
C LEU A 8 5.73 -4.82 16.59
N LEU A 9 5.21 -5.98 17.01
CA LEU A 9 3.78 -6.24 17.09
C LEU A 9 3.13 -5.64 18.34
N LYS A 10 3.88 -5.22 19.37
CA LYS A 10 3.27 -4.76 20.62
C LYS A 10 2.56 -3.41 20.44
N LEU A 11 1.31 -3.31 20.91
CA LEU A 11 0.54 -2.06 20.92
C LEU A 11 1.31 -0.96 21.68
N ASN A 12 1.42 0.22 21.09
CA ASN A 12 2.05 1.40 21.66
C ASN A 12 1.42 2.70 21.10
N SER A 13 1.85 3.84 21.62
CA SER A 13 1.34 5.17 21.19
C SER A 13 1.63 5.52 19.73
N LYS A 14 2.55 4.80 19.07
CA LYS A 14 2.93 5.05 17.69
C LYS A 14 2.15 4.19 16.69
N ASN A 15 1.62 3.05 17.09
CA ASN A 15 0.94 2.09 16.21
C ASN A 15 -0.55 1.87 16.51
N TYR A 16 -1.12 2.53 17.53
CA TYR A 16 -2.54 2.35 17.92
C TYR A 16 -3.53 2.62 16.78
N MET A 17 -3.23 3.55 15.87
CA MET A 17 -4.08 3.85 14.72
C MET A 17 -4.20 2.67 13.76
N ILE A 18 -3.16 1.83 13.64
CA ILE A 18 -3.17 0.64 12.78
C ILE A 18 -4.10 -0.41 13.38
N TYR A 19 -4.02 -0.61 14.69
CA TYR A 19 -4.94 -1.47 15.43
C TYR A 19 -6.39 -0.97 15.36
N ALA A 20 -6.60 0.34 15.51
CA ALA A 20 -7.92 0.95 15.41
C ALA A 20 -8.53 0.75 14.01
N ASN A 21 -7.72 0.88 12.94
CA ASN A 21 -8.18 0.63 11.58
C ASN A 21 -8.56 -0.84 11.35
N ALA A 22 -7.71 -1.77 11.80
CA ALA A 22 -8.02 -3.20 11.72
C ALA A 22 -9.29 -3.56 12.50
N LEU A 23 -9.45 -3.02 13.72
CA LEU A 23 -10.65 -3.22 14.53
C LEU A 23 -11.89 -2.62 13.87
N PHE A 24 -11.77 -1.41 13.30
CA PHE A 24 -12.86 -0.77 12.57
C PHE A 24 -13.36 -1.64 11.42
N LEU A 25 -12.46 -2.17 10.60
CA LEU A 25 -12.82 -3.08 9.50
C LEU A 25 -13.44 -4.39 10.01
N LEU A 26 -12.92 -4.96 11.09
CA LEU A 26 -13.50 -6.16 11.72
C LEU A 26 -14.90 -5.90 12.26
N VAL A 27 -15.14 -4.73 12.86
CA VAL A 27 -16.47 -4.33 13.33
C VAL A 27 -17.42 -4.19 12.15
N LEU A 28 -17.03 -3.48 11.08
CA LEU A 28 -17.86 -3.32 9.88
C LEU A 28 -18.22 -4.66 9.24
N LEU A 29 -17.29 -5.62 9.21
CA LEU A 29 -17.55 -6.98 8.75
C LEU A 29 -18.48 -7.75 9.69
N SER A 30 -18.32 -7.59 11.01
CA SER A 30 -19.11 -8.35 11.99
C SER A 30 -20.57 -7.90 12.09
N VAL A 31 -20.87 -6.67 11.66
CA VAL A 31 -22.24 -6.12 11.61
C VAL A 31 -22.83 -6.15 10.20
N ASP A 32 -22.19 -6.85 9.26
CA ASP A 32 -22.60 -6.99 7.85
C ASP A 32 -22.78 -5.65 7.11
N PHE A 33 -22.15 -4.57 7.58
CA PHE A 33 -22.23 -3.26 6.92
C PHE A 33 -21.38 -3.20 5.64
N VAL A 34 -20.33 -4.02 5.58
CA VAL A 34 -19.54 -4.24 4.37
C VAL A 34 -19.39 -5.73 4.13
N SER A 35 -19.50 -6.15 2.87
CA SER A 35 -19.23 -7.54 2.52
C SER A 35 -17.71 -7.82 2.58
N PRO A 36 -17.30 -9.08 2.83
CA PRO A 36 -15.90 -9.50 2.73
C PRO A 36 -15.26 -9.12 1.39
N LEU A 37 -16.03 -9.24 0.30
CA LEU A 37 -15.65 -8.82 -1.04
C LEU A 37 -15.35 -7.33 -1.10
N THR A 38 -16.24 -6.48 -0.58
CA THR A 38 -16.06 -5.02 -0.54
C THR A 38 -14.75 -4.66 0.18
N VAL A 39 -14.42 -5.34 1.28
CA VAL A 39 -13.16 -5.09 2.01
C VAL A 39 -11.94 -5.47 1.19
N VAL A 40 -11.91 -6.66 0.58
CA VAL A 40 -10.79 -7.10 -0.27
C VAL A 40 -10.60 -6.13 -1.44
N MET A 41 -11.69 -5.70 -2.08
CA MET A 41 -11.65 -4.77 -3.20
C MET A 41 -11.25 -3.35 -2.79
N ALA A 42 -11.62 -2.91 -1.60
CA ALA A 42 -11.19 -1.61 -1.07
C ALA A 42 -9.68 -1.59 -0.81
N TYR A 43 -9.11 -2.68 -0.29
CA TYR A 43 -7.66 -2.82 -0.13
C TYR A 43 -6.90 -2.82 -1.44
N PHE A 44 -7.51 -3.41 -2.48
CA PHE A 44 -7.02 -3.29 -3.83
C PHE A 44 -7.06 -1.82 -4.32
N LEU A 45 -8.19 -1.12 -4.20
CA LEU A 45 -8.28 0.29 -4.59
C LEU A 45 -7.31 1.20 -3.83
N GLU A 46 -6.97 0.84 -2.60
CA GLU A 46 -5.97 1.55 -1.81
C GLU A 46 -4.63 1.68 -2.55
N SER A 47 -4.20 0.67 -3.31
CA SER A 47 -2.94 0.75 -4.06
C SER A 47 -2.99 1.82 -5.15
N ILE A 48 -4.14 1.97 -5.82
CA ILE A 48 -4.37 3.01 -6.82
C ILE A 48 -4.30 4.39 -6.17
N ILE A 49 -4.99 4.57 -5.04
CA ILE A 49 -5.03 5.86 -4.32
C ILE A 49 -3.62 6.23 -3.84
N ILE A 50 -2.87 5.29 -3.28
CA ILE A 50 -1.48 5.50 -2.86
C ILE A 50 -0.59 5.88 -4.05
N GLY A 51 -0.76 5.23 -5.20
CA GLY A 51 -0.08 5.59 -6.45
C GLY A 51 -0.36 7.04 -6.86
N ILE A 52 -1.63 7.46 -6.83
CA ILE A 52 -2.05 8.84 -7.15
C ILE A 52 -1.38 9.84 -6.21
N PHE A 53 -1.42 9.60 -4.90
CA PHE A 53 -0.74 10.49 -3.95
C PHE A 53 0.78 10.50 -4.14
N ASN A 54 1.39 9.39 -4.56
CA ASN A 54 2.82 9.36 -4.88
C ASN A 54 3.15 10.20 -6.12
N VAL A 55 2.30 10.17 -7.16
CA VAL A 55 2.40 11.06 -8.33
C VAL A 55 2.38 12.52 -7.87
N LEU A 56 1.47 12.90 -6.97
CA LEU A 56 1.40 14.27 -6.44
C LEU A 56 2.68 14.66 -5.69
N LYS A 57 3.21 13.77 -4.85
CA LYS A 57 4.49 13.98 -4.14
C LYS A 57 5.65 14.17 -5.12
N MET A 58 5.77 13.28 -6.11
CA MET A 58 6.82 13.37 -7.14
C MET A 58 6.71 14.65 -7.96
N ALA A 59 5.51 15.02 -8.41
CA ALA A 59 5.26 16.25 -9.15
C ALA A 59 5.69 17.48 -8.33
N ARG A 60 5.42 17.49 -7.02
CA ARG A 60 5.82 18.58 -6.14
C ARG A 60 7.34 18.67 -5.97
N CYS A 61 8.03 17.54 -5.82
CA CYS A 61 9.51 17.51 -5.80
C CYS A 61 10.10 18.04 -7.12
N ILE A 62 9.60 17.58 -8.27
CA ILE A 62 10.07 18.03 -9.59
C ILE A 62 9.90 19.54 -9.74
N GLN A 63 8.73 20.08 -9.35
CA GLN A 63 8.48 21.53 -9.38
C GLN A 63 9.47 22.30 -8.51
N TYR A 64 9.77 21.79 -7.32
CA TYR A 64 10.73 22.43 -6.41
C TYR A 64 12.15 22.41 -6.98
N THR A 65 12.64 21.24 -7.42
CA THR A 65 13.97 21.09 -8.03
C THR A 65 14.12 21.96 -9.28
N ASN A 66 13.13 21.98 -10.18
CA ASN A 66 13.19 22.80 -11.39
C ASN A 66 13.28 24.31 -11.07
N LYS A 67 12.60 24.75 -10.00
CA LYS A 67 12.65 26.15 -9.55
C LYS A 67 14.00 26.54 -8.96
N GLN A 68 14.68 25.63 -8.27
CA GLN A 68 15.97 25.89 -7.61
C GLN A 68 17.17 25.75 -8.55
N GLU A 69 17.18 24.70 -9.37
CA GLU A 69 18.35 24.28 -10.16
C GLU A 69 18.23 24.62 -11.66
N GLY A 70 17.12 25.25 -12.08
CA GLY A 70 16.89 25.60 -13.49
C GLY A 70 16.54 24.40 -14.38
N GLY A 71 15.97 23.33 -13.80
CA GLY A 71 15.67 22.07 -14.48
C GLY A 71 14.59 22.16 -15.57
N GLY A 72 14.86 21.49 -16.70
CA GLY A 72 13.94 21.38 -17.85
C GLY A 72 12.96 20.20 -17.77
N LEU A 73 12.26 19.95 -18.88
CA LEU A 73 11.24 18.89 -19.02
C LEU A 73 11.74 17.46 -18.70
N GLY A 74 13.05 17.22 -18.70
CA GLY A 74 13.64 15.90 -18.44
C GLY A 74 13.30 15.31 -17.06
N ASN A 75 13.02 16.16 -16.06
CA ASN A 75 12.61 15.70 -14.73
C ASN A 75 11.18 15.15 -14.70
N TYR A 76 10.33 15.45 -15.69
CA TYR A 76 8.99 14.87 -15.80
C TYR A 76 9.00 13.46 -16.41
N SER A 77 10.08 13.06 -17.09
CA SER A 77 10.20 11.71 -17.66
C SER A 77 10.10 10.62 -16.60
N ILE A 78 10.68 10.84 -15.41
CA ILE A 78 10.57 9.89 -14.29
C ILE A 78 9.13 9.77 -13.76
N LEU A 79 8.36 10.87 -13.80
CA LEU A 79 6.96 10.88 -13.40
C LEU A 79 6.09 10.08 -14.37
N ILE A 80 6.30 10.29 -15.68
CA ILE A 80 5.60 9.54 -16.73
C ILE A 80 5.96 8.05 -16.66
N PHE A 81 7.25 7.74 -16.49
CA PHE A 81 7.70 6.37 -16.28
C PHE A 81 7.01 5.74 -15.06
N PHE A 82 6.94 6.45 -13.93
CA PHE A 82 6.26 5.96 -12.74
C PHE A 82 4.77 5.67 -13.00
N ILE A 83 4.04 6.60 -13.61
CA ILE A 83 2.61 6.42 -13.92
C ILE A 83 2.40 5.17 -14.76
N PHE A 84 3.20 4.99 -15.82
CA PHE A 84 3.09 3.84 -16.70
C PHE A 84 3.49 2.53 -16.02
N HIS A 85 4.66 2.51 -15.37
CA HIS A 85 5.22 1.31 -14.75
C HIS A 85 4.43 0.86 -13.53
N TYR A 86 4.05 1.80 -12.64
CA TYR A 86 3.17 1.50 -11.50
C TYR A 86 1.77 1.09 -11.98
N GLY A 87 1.26 1.77 -13.01
CA GLY A 87 -0.01 1.41 -13.67
C GLY A 87 -0.03 -0.03 -14.19
N PHE A 88 1.10 -0.55 -14.69
CA PHE A 88 1.20 -1.95 -15.12
C PHE A 88 1.03 -2.94 -13.96
N PHE A 89 1.64 -2.67 -12.79
CA PHE A 89 1.43 -3.49 -11.60
C PHE A 89 -0.03 -3.46 -11.13
N ILE A 90 -0.66 -2.29 -11.16
CA ILE A 90 -2.09 -2.14 -10.84
C ILE A 90 -2.95 -2.92 -11.83
N ALA A 91 -2.66 -2.83 -13.13
CA ALA A 91 -3.41 -3.53 -14.17
C ALA A 91 -3.33 -5.05 -13.99
N ILE A 92 -2.12 -5.60 -13.77
CA ILE A 92 -1.94 -7.02 -13.48
C ILE A 92 -2.71 -7.44 -12.22
N GLN A 93 -2.62 -6.65 -11.14
CA GLN A 93 -3.40 -6.91 -9.92
C GLN A 93 -4.89 -6.96 -10.19
N SER A 94 -5.38 -6.02 -11.00
CA SER A 94 -6.78 -5.89 -11.36
C SER A 94 -7.27 -7.14 -12.09
N ILE A 95 -6.48 -7.60 -13.07
CA ILE A 95 -6.80 -8.81 -13.84
C ILE A 95 -6.89 -10.01 -12.90
N PHE A 96 -5.91 -10.23 -12.03
CA PHE A 96 -5.96 -11.32 -11.07
C PHE A 96 -7.17 -11.23 -10.13
N ALA A 97 -7.38 -10.06 -9.52
CA ALA A 97 -8.52 -9.82 -8.64
C ALA A 97 -9.84 -10.19 -9.35
N PHE A 98 -10.13 -9.56 -10.48
CA PHE A 98 -11.36 -9.79 -11.22
C PHE A 98 -11.52 -11.22 -11.74
N SER A 99 -10.43 -11.86 -12.19
CA SER A 99 -10.46 -13.26 -12.60
C SER A 99 -10.77 -14.21 -11.44
N PHE A 100 -10.26 -13.98 -10.22
CA PHE A 100 -10.63 -14.81 -9.07
C PHE A 100 -12.13 -14.70 -8.76
N PHE A 101 -12.72 -13.50 -8.86
CA PHE A 101 -14.15 -13.30 -8.62
C PHE A 101 -15.04 -13.85 -9.73
N GLU A 102 -14.57 -13.81 -10.97
CA GLU A 102 -15.22 -14.49 -12.09
C GLU A 102 -15.30 -16.00 -11.83
N ILE A 103 -14.19 -16.61 -11.39
CA ILE A 103 -14.13 -18.05 -11.08
C ILE A 103 -15.01 -18.42 -9.88
N GLU A 104 -15.13 -17.54 -8.88
CA GLU A 104 -16.05 -17.73 -7.75
C GLU A 104 -17.52 -17.80 -8.20
N GLY A 105 -17.84 -17.30 -9.39
CA GLY A 105 -19.20 -17.20 -9.91
C GLY A 105 -19.89 -15.90 -9.52
N SER A 106 -19.14 -14.83 -9.25
CA SER A 106 -19.73 -13.52 -9.00
C SER A 106 -20.52 -13.06 -10.22
N THR A 107 -21.73 -12.54 -10.01
CA THR A 107 -22.54 -11.95 -11.09
C THR A 107 -22.16 -10.48 -11.37
N PHE A 108 -21.37 -9.88 -10.47
CA PHE A 108 -20.96 -8.48 -10.51
C PHE A 108 -19.77 -8.24 -11.43
N PHE A 109 -18.81 -9.17 -11.46
CA PHE A 109 -17.62 -9.07 -12.29
C PHE A 109 -17.73 -10.02 -13.47
N THR A 110 -17.29 -9.55 -14.63
CA THR A 110 -17.15 -10.39 -15.83
C THR A 110 -15.67 -10.64 -16.11
N ASP A 111 -15.36 -11.19 -17.28
CA ASP A 111 -14.01 -11.38 -17.83
C ASP A 111 -12.95 -10.47 -17.17
N GLY A 112 -11.91 -11.09 -16.59
CA GLY A 112 -10.87 -10.37 -15.85
C GLY A 112 -10.19 -9.24 -16.62
N PHE A 113 -10.19 -9.29 -17.96
CA PHE A 113 -9.64 -8.25 -18.83
C PHE A 113 -10.62 -7.09 -19.11
N ALA A 114 -11.90 -7.21 -18.76
CA ALA A 114 -12.91 -6.17 -18.89
C ALA A 114 -12.77 -5.06 -17.82
N LEU A 115 -11.57 -4.52 -17.65
CA LEU A 115 -11.18 -3.62 -16.57
C LEU A 115 -12.15 -2.46 -16.37
N LEU A 116 -12.49 -1.73 -17.43
CA LEU A 116 -13.38 -0.56 -17.33
C LEU A 116 -14.77 -0.92 -16.78
N LYS A 117 -15.31 -2.08 -17.17
CA LYS A 117 -16.61 -2.56 -16.69
C LYS A 117 -16.50 -3.01 -15.24
N ASN A 118 -15.47 -3.80 -14.93
CA ASN A 118 -15.26 -4.33 -13.58
C ASN A 118 -14.97 -3.21 -12.56
N TYR A 119 -14.25 -2.16 -12.94
CA TYR A 119 -14.08 -0.97 -12.08
C TYR A 119 -15.38 -0.22 -11.83
N LYS A 120 -16.28 -0.11 -12.81
CA LYS A 120 -17.61 0.48 -12.56
C LYS A 120 -18.41 -0.35 -11.56
N ALA A 121 -18.49 -1.66 -11.79
CA ALA A 121 -19.17 -2.59 -10.89
C ALA A 121 -18.57 -2.56 -9.47
N LEU A 122 -17.25 -2.44 -9.37
CA LEU A 122 -16.53 -2.31 -8.11
C LEU A 122 -17.00 -1.07 -7.34
N LEU A 123 -17.08 0.08 -8.00
CA LEU A 123 -17.51 1.33 -7.38
C LEU A 123 -18.97 1.29 -6.91
N ASP A 124 -19.81 0.46 -7.54
CA ASP A 124 -21.21 0.26 -7.18
C ASP A 124 -21.41 -0.74 -6.01
N LEU A 125 -20.34 -1.36 -5.49
CA LEU A 125 -20.43 -2.26 -4.34
C LEU A 125 -20.91 -1.53 -3.08
N GLU A 126 -21.76 -2.20 -2.31
CA GLU A 126 -22.30 -1.66 -1.06
C GLU A 126 -21.18 -1.31 -0.08
N GLY A 127 -21.25 -0.11 0.49
CA GLY A 127 -20.24 0.44 1.41
C GLY A 127 -18.92 0.87 0.77
N MET A 128 -18.71 0.63 -0.53
CA MET A 128 -17.45 0.96 -1.22
C MET A 128 -17.12 2.46 -1.18
N TRP A 129 -18.12 3.31 -1.39
CA TRP A 129 -17.93 4.76 -1.37
C TRP A 129 -17.40 5.27 -0.02
N LEU A 130 -17.83 4.68 1.10
CA LEU A 130 -17.34 5.02 2.45
C LEU A 130 -15.88 4.59 2.62
N LEU A 131 -15.53 3.40 2.14
CA LEU A 131 -14.15 2.90 2.21
C LEU A 131 -13.22 3.76 1.35
N ILE A 132 -13.62 4.09 0.12
CA ILE A 132 -12.86 5.00 -0.76
C ILE A 132 -12.70 6.37 -0.10
N ALA A 133 -13.77 6.94 0.46
CA ALA A 133 -13.70 8.23 1.14
C ALA A 133 -12.73 8.19 2.32
N SER A 134 -12.77 7.13 3.14
CA SER A 134 -11.84 6.92 4.26
C SER A 134 -10.38 6.81 3.79
N ILE A 135 -10.12 6.03 2.75
CA ILE A 135 -8.78 5.85 2.18
C ILE A 135 -8.26 7.18 1.60
N ILE A 136 -9.07 7.90 0.83
CA ILE A 136 -8.68 9.20 0.28
C ILE A 136 -8.41 10.18 1.41
N PHE A 137 -9.28 10.26 2.41
CA PHE A 137 -9.14 11.19 3.53
C PHE A 137 -7.85 10.93 4.33
N THR A 138 -7.57 9.66 4.66
CA THR A 138 -6.35 9.28 5.38
C THR A 138 -5.09 9.58 4.58
N ASN A 139 -5.08 9.29 3.28
CA ASN A 139 -3.93 9.59 2.41
C ASN A 139 -3.77 11.11 2.18
N LEU A 140 -4.87 11.85 2.10
CA LEU A 140 -4.87 13.30 1.97
C LEU A 140 -4.28 13.96 3.22
N LEU A 141 -4.72 13.54 4.42
CA LEU A 141 -4.16 14.01 5.67
C LEU A 141 -2.66 13.70 5.76
N ALA A 142 -2.26 12.48 5.42
CA ALA A 142 -0.85 12.10 5.40
C ALA A 142 -0.05 12.94 4.39
N PHE A 143 -0.61 13.24 3.23
CA PHE A 143 0.01 14.10 2.22
C PHE A 143 0.17 15.54 2.72
N ILE A 144 -0.86 16.12 3.34
CA ILE A 144 -0.81 17.49 3.84
C ILE A 144 0.13 17.58 5.05
N MET A 145 -0.11 16.79 6.09
CA MET A 145 0.59 16.91 7.37
C MET A 145 2.02 16.40 7.27
N ASN A 146 2.23 15.22 6.71
CA ASN A 146 3.55 14.59 6.77
C ASN A 146 4.43 15.02 5.58
N PHE A 147 3.86 15.34 4.41
CA PHE A 147 4.67 15.67 3.23
C PHE A 147 4.74 17.18 2.94
N LEU A 148 3.61 17.87 2.88
CA LEU A 148 3.60 19.31 2.57
C LEU A 148 4.03 20.17 3.75
N ALA A 149 3.45 19.97 4.94
CA ALA A 149 3.73 20.81 6.10
C ALA A 149 5.18 20.64 6.61
N GLU A 150 5.70 19.42 6.58
CA GLU A 150 7.10 19.13 6.90
C GLU A 150 8.07 19.47 5.75
N LYS A 151 7.58 20.02 4.64
CA LYS A 151 8.38 20.40 3.47
C LYS A 151 9.28 19.29 2.94
N ARG A 152 8.82 18.04 3.01
CA ARG A 152 9.59 16.88 2.56
C ARG A 152 9.97 16.94 1.09
N TYR A 153 9.24 17.71 0.29
CA TYR A 153 9.58 17.98 -1.11
C TYR A 153 10.93 18.69 -1.30
N GLU A 154 11.52 19.27 -0.25
CA GLU A 154 12.85 19.90 -0.26
C GLU A 154 13.98 18.89 0.01
N HIS A 155 13.65 17.75 0.62
CA HIS A 155 14.63 16.76 1.10
C HIS A 155 14.61 15.43 0.33
N PHE A 156 13.54 15.16 -0.41
CA PHE A 156 13.42 13.96 -1.25
C PHE A 156 13.47 14.29 -2.73
N THR A 157 14.15 13.44 -3.49
CA THR A 157 14.11 13.48 -4.96
C THR A 157 12.92 12.70 -5.51
N ALA A 158 12.47 13.05 -6.71
CA ALA A 158 11.41 12.31 -7.40
C ALA A 158 11.78 10.83 -7.63
N ASN A 159 13.06 10.54 -7.87
CA ASN A 159 13.57 9.18 -8.04
C ASN A 159 13.46 8.35 -6.74
N GLU A 160 13.79 8.95 -5.60
CA GLU A 160 13.60 8.29 -4.30
C GLU A 160 12.12 8.00 -4.02
N LEU A 161 11.23 8.97 -4.33
CA LEU A 161 9.78 8.81 -4.17
C LEU A 161 9.17 7.76 -5.10
N MET A 162 9.72 7.56 -6.29
CA MET A 162 9.25 6.57 -7.26
C MET A 162 9.23 5.15 -6.66
N SER A 163 10.22 4.83 -5.82
CA SER A 163 10.39 3.49 -5.25
C SER A 163 9.47 3.21 -4.05
N LYS A 164 8.97 4.24 -3.37
CA LYS A 164 8.22 4.13 -2.11
C LYS A 164 7.00 3.18 -2.20
N PRO A 165 6.10 3.30 -3.18
CA PRO A 165 4.90 2.47 -3.21
C PRO A 165 5.14 1.04 -3.71
N TYR A 166 6.34 0.69 -4.20
CA TYR A 166 6.58 -0.64 -4.79
C TYR A 166 6.56 -1.78 -3.77
N LEU A 167 7.15 -1.60 -2.59
CA LEU A 167 7.08 -2.62 -1.56
C LEU A 167 5.62 -2.89 -1.14
N ARG A 168 4.84 -1.81 -1.03
CA ARG A 168 3.43 -1.90 -0.63
C ARG A 168 2.57 -2.59 -1.68
N ILE A 169 2.67 -2.19 -2.96
CA ILE A 169 1.90 -2.86 -4.01
C ILE A 169 2.32 -4.32 -4.14
N PHE A 170 3.62 -4.63 -4.08
CA PHE A 170 4.13 -6.00 -4.13
C PHE A 170 3.49 -6.86 -3.03
N VAL A 171 3.53 -6.39 -1.79
CA VAL A 171 2.82 -7.01 -0.66
C VAL A 171 1.33 -7.19 -0.96
N GLN A 172 0.66 -6.14 -1.44
CA GLN A 172 -0.78 -6.17 -1.74
C GLN A 172 -1.11 -7.17 -2.86
N GLN A 173 -0.21 -7.41 -3.83
CA GLN A 173 -0.40 -8.45 -4.84
C GLN A 173 -0.57 -9.82 -4.17
N PHE A 174 0.36 -10.20 -3.29
CA PHE A 174 0.30 -11.49 -2.59
C PHE A 174 -0.96 -11.61 -1.74
N VAL A 175 -1.33 -10.54 -1.04
CA VAL A 175 -2.52 -10.52 -0.21
C VAL A 175 -3.78 -10.73 -1.04
N VAL A 176 -3.94 -9.99 -2.13
CA VAL A 176 -5.11 -10.10 -3.00
C VAL A 176 -5.19 -11.47 -3.67
N ILE A 177 -4.06 -11.99 -4.17
CA ILE A 177 -4.00 -13.32 -4.78
C ILE A 177 -4.34 -14.42 -3.75
N LEU A 178 -3.76 -14.33 -2.55
CA LEU A 178 -4.01 -15.29 -1.48
C LEU A 178 -5.47 -15.23 -1.02
N SER A 179 -6.05 -14.04 -0.90
CA SER A 179 -7.47 -13.88 -0.60
C SER A 179 -8.36 -14.45 -1.71
N GLY A 180 -8.05 -14.17 -2.98
CA GLY A 180 -8.75 -14.76 -4.12
C GLY A 180 -8.72 -16.28 -4.10
N PHE A 181 -7.59 -16.88 -3.73
CA PHE A 181 -7.48 -18.33 -3.52
C PHE A 181 -8.45 -18.82 -2.43
N PHE A 182 -8.51 -18.17 -1.26
CA PHE A 182 -9.42 -18.57 -0.20
C PHE A 182 -10.91 -18.39 -0.57
N LEU A 183 -11.23 -17.35 -1.34
CA LEU A 183 -12.58 -17.10 -1.85
C LEU A 183 -13.03 -18.21 -2.80
N VAL A 184 -12.21 -18.51 -3.80
CA VAL A 184 -12.54 -19.48 -4.85
C VAL A 184 -12.58 -20.92 -4.31
N PHE A 185 -11.54 -21.33 -3.56
CA PHE A 185 -11.35 -22.75 -3.22
C PHE A 185 -12.01 -23.16 -1.91
N LEU A 186 -12.10 -22.26 -0.93
CA LEU A 186 -12.74 -22.57 0.37
C LEU A 186 -14.19 -22.08 0.47
N LYS A 187 -14.68 -21.32 -0.53
CA LYS A 187 -16.00 -20.64 -0.49
C LYS A 187 -16.22 -19.87 0.81
N ALA A 188 -15.13 -19.33 1.37
CA ALA A 188 -15.09 -18.78 2.72
C ALA A 188 -14.77 -17.28 2.68
N GLY A 189 -15.72 -16.49 2.16
CA GLY A 189 -15.71 -15.02 2.12
C GLY A 189 -15.10 -14.37 3.34
N MET A 190 -15.70 -14.69 4.50
CA MET A 190 -15.30 -14.14 5.79
C MET A 190 -13.87 -14.50 6.18
N VAL A 191 -13.44 -15.75 5.92
CA VAL A 191 -12.08 -16.20 6.24
C VAL A 191 -11.05 -15.45 5.40
N ALA A 192 -11.32 -15.26 4.11
CA ALA A 192 -10.44 -14.50 3.22
C ALA A 192 -10.28 -13.04 3.68
N ALA A 193 -11.37 -12.37 4.06
CA ALA A 193 -11.31 -10.99 4.55
C ALA A 193 -10.60 -10.88 5.91
N VAL A 194 -10.83 -11.81 6.83
CA VAL A 194 -10.15 -11.82 8.14
C VAL A 194 -8.65 -12.09 7.99
N ILE A 195 -8.25 -13.05 7.15
CA ILE A 195 -6.83 -13.33 6.86
C ILE A 195 -6.18 -12.09 6.23
N LEU A 196 -6.88 -11.43 5.30
CA LEU A 196 -6.40 -10.22 4.67
C LEU A 196 -6.15 -9.11 5.70
N ILE A 197 -7.13 -8.84 6.58
CA ILE A 197 -7.00 -7.83 7.63
C ILE A 197 -5.86 -8.16 8.58
N ALA A 198 -5.74 -9.44 9.00
CA ALA A 198 -4.70 -9.89 9.92
C ALA A 198 -3.30 -9.75 9.29
N PHE A 199 -3.13 -10.22 8.06
CA PHE A 199 -1.85 -10.13 7.36
C PHE A 199 -1.47 -8.67 7.11
N ARG A 200 -2.43 -7.84 6.72
CA ARG A 200 -2.21 -6.41 6.56
C ARG A 200 -1.80 -5.74 7.87
N LEU A 201 -2.50 -6.02 8.96
CA LEU A 201 -2.18 -5.51 10.29
C LEU A 201 -0.72 -5.83 10.66
N VAL A 202 -0.30 -7.09 10.49
CA VAL A 202 1.08 -7.50 10.78
C VAL A 202 2.09 -6.71 9.95
N LEU A 203 1.85 -6.54 8.65
CA LEU A 203 2.79 -5.83 7.79
C LEU A 203 2.86 -4.34 8.08
N ASP A 204 1.72 -3.69 8.31
CA ASP A 204 1.69 -2.27 8.68
C ASP A 204 2.40 -2.05 10.03
N LEU A 205 2.26 -2.98 10.98
CA LEU A 205 2.97 -2.96 12.26
C LEU A 205 4.49 -3.11 12.09
N ILE A 206 4.92 -4.02 11.21
CA ILE A 206 6.34 -4.19 10.89
C ILE A 206 6.91 -2.91 10.27
N LEU A 207 6.21 -2.33 9.30
CA LEU A 207 6.65 -1.11 8.62
C LEU A 207 6.75 0.08 9.58
N ILE A 208 5.72 0.32 10.40
CA ILE A 208 5.77 1.44 11.35
C ILE A 208 6.82 1.20 12.43
N GLY A 209 6.98 -0.04 12.90
CA GLY A 209 7.97 -0.32 13.92
C GLY A 209 9.41 -0.21 13.40
N LEU A 210 9.66 -0.57 12.14
CA LEU A 210 10.93 -0.28 11.47
C LEU A 210 11.19 1.22 11.32
N ARG A 211 10.15 2.02 11.05
CA ARG A 211 10.26 3.49 10.97
C ARG A 211 10.60 4.13 12.31
N GLU A 212 9.91 3.69 13.36
CA GLU A 212 9.85 4.39 14.64
C GLU A 212 10.86 3.89 15.68
N ASN A 213 11.48 2.73 15.44
CA ASN A 213 12.47 2.13 16.32
C ASN A 213 13.81 2.00 15.59
N SER A 214 14.68 3.00 15.82
CA SER A 214 16.01 3.07 15.22
C SER A 214 16.88 1.85 15.56
N GLU A 215 16.70 1.25 16.74
CA GLU A 215 17.45 0.07 17.15
C GLU A 215 17.03 -1.18 16.37
N VAL A 216 15.73 -1.34 16.12
CA VAL A 216 15.19 -2.41 15.28
C VAL A 216 15.64 -2.23 13.83
N LEU A 217 15.57 -0.99 13.32
CA LEU A 217 16.06 -0.65 11.98
C LEU A 217 17.55 -0.99 11.82
N ASP A 218 18.38 -0.58 12.79
CA ASP A 218 19.83 -0.82 12.76
C ASP A 218 20.15 -2.31 12.84
N ARG A 219 19.46 -3.06 13.72
CA ARG A 219 19.63 -4.52 13.80
C ARG A 219 19.23 -5.22 12.49
N PHE A 220 18.17 -4.76 11.84
CA PHE A 220 17.71 -5.34 10.57
C PHE A 220 18.67 -4.99 9.41
N ALA A 221 19.14 -3.74 9.37
CA ALA A 221 20.12 -3.29 8.38
C ALA A 221 21.46 -4.02 8.53
N ALA A 222 21.94 -4.20 9.77
CA ALA A 222 23.16 -4.95 10.05
C ALA A 222 23.02 -6.43 9.65
N TRP A 223 21.89 -7.06 9.97
CA TRP A 223 21.62 -8.45 9.58
C TRP A 223 21.58 -8.62 8.06
N TYR A 224 20.95 -7.70 7.33
CA TYR A 224 20.85 -7.81 5.87
C TYR A 224 22.19 -7.52 5.17
N ALA A 225 22.95 -6.54 5.67
CA ALA A 225 24.29 -6.22 5.17
C ALA A 225 25.28 -7.38 5.38
N ASP A 226 25.24 -8.06 6.54
CA ASP A 226 26.04 -9.26 6.83
C ASP A 226 25.78 -10.40 5.82
N LYS A 227 24.56 -10.46 5.25
CA LYS A 227 24.18 -11.48 4.27
C LYS A 227 24.39 -11.07 2.82
N ASN A 228 24.76 -9.82 2.55
CA ASN A 228 24.90 -9.28 1.20
C ASN A 228 26.14 -8.40 1.08
N GLU A 229 27.24 -8.97 0.60
CA GLU A 229 28.54 -8.29 0.43
C GLU A 229 28.46 -7.03 -0.44
N GLN A 230 27.45 -6.90 -1.32
CA GLN A 230 27.24 -5.75 -2.20
C GLN A 230 26.51 -4.56 -1.54
N MET A 231 25.95 -4.74 -0.35
CA MET A 231 25.04 -3.78 0.30
C MET A 231 25.65 -3.28 1.62
N SER A 232 26.06 -2.01 1.67
CA SER A 232 26.56 -1.41 2.91
C SER A 232 25.41 -1.11 3.88
N PHE A 233 25.69 -1.18 5.18
CA PHE A 233 24.74 -0.87 6.26
C PHE A 233 23.97 0.44 6.03
N GLU A 234 24.67 1.52 5.69
CA GLU A 234 24.06 2.83 5.44
C GLU A 234 23.10 2.85 4.25
N LYS A 235 23.44 2.13 3.16
CA LYS A 235 22.55 1.99 2.00
C LYS A 235 21.29 1.21 2.36
N VAL A 236 21.44 0.11 3.10
CA VAL A 236 20.33 -0.72 3.58
C VAL A 236 19.41 0.08 4.50
N LYS A 237 19.98 0.77 5.48
CA LYS A 237 19.24 1.62 6.43
C LYS A 237 18.46 2.72 5.71
N LYS A 238 19.10 3.40 4.74
CA LYS A 238 18.43 4.42 3.91
C LYS A 238 17.27 3.83 3.09
N GLN A 239 17.46 2.66 2.47
CA GLN A 239 16.40 1.98 1.73
C GLN A 239 15.24 1.55 2.62
N LEU A 240 15.51 0.96 3.78
CA LEU A 240 14.48 0.55 4.74
C LEU A 240 13.66 1.77 5.20
N LEU A 241 14.31 2.89 5.54
CA LEU A 241 13.62 4.12 5.88
C LEU A 241 12.71 4.60 4.74
N LEU A 242 13.21 4.61 3.50
CA LEU A 242 12.43 4.97 2.31
C LEU A 242 11.19 4.09 2.13
N PHE A 243 11.28 2.80 2.41
CA PHE A 243 10.17 1.86 2.26
C PHE A 243 9.14 1.89 3.40
N THR A 244 9.51 2.47 4.55
CA THR A 244 8.64 2.57 5.74
C THR A 244 7.82 3.86 5.79
N GLU A 245 7.99 4.77 4.82
CA GLU A 245 7.21 5.99 4.65
C GLU A 245 6.01 5.84 3.71
#